data_AF-A0A0G1QDN6-F1
#
_entry.id   AF-A0A0G1QDN6-F1
#
_cell.length_a   1.000
_cell.length_b   1.000
_cell.length_c   1.000
_cell.angle_alpha   90.00
_cell.angle_beta   90.00
_cell.angle_gamma   90.00
#
_symmetry.space_group_name_H-M   'P 1'
#
loop_
_entity.id
_entity.type
_entity.pdbx_description
1 polymer ?
#
loop_
_entity_poly.entity_id
_entity_poly.type
_entity_poly.pdbx_seq_one_letter_code
_entity_poly.pdbx_strand_id
1 'polypeptide(L)'
;MNLYHGYTLVSQRDQLVTLMQKARSQSLYNTNQASHGIYIAPTQFILFQGGSYLTRTPSYDEVVERDPVIVVSGHSEAVFEQLNAKLPTPVSITLAQDSRSMSIIINEEGAIIF
;
A
#
# COMPACT_ATOMS: atom_id res chain seq x y z
N MET A 1 22.76 10.49 -18.74
CA MET A 1 22.04 9.27 -18.31
C MET A 1 21.77 9.35 -16.80
N ASN A 2 20.81 10.18 -16.36
CA ASN A 2 20.47 10.35 -14.94
C ASN A 2 18.97 10.67 -14.70
N LEU A 3 18.13 10.46 -15.72
CA LEU A 3 16.67 10.67 -15.62
C LEU A 3 15.95 9.42 -15.07
N TYR A 4 16.34 8.21 -15.50
CA TYR A 4 15.65 6.95 -15.19
C TYR A 4 15.50 6.64 -13.68
N HIS A 5 16.50 6.96 -12.86
CA HIS A 5 16.47 6.65 -11.42
C HIS A 5 15.47 7.55 -10.65
N GLY A 6 15.24 8.78 -11.10
CA GLY A 6 14.21 9.63 -10.51
C GLY A 6 12.78 9.16 -10.80
N TYR A 7 12.53 8.61 -11.99
CA TYR A 7 11.20 8.17 -12.40
C TYR A 7 10.77 6.87 -11.70
N THR A 8 11.72 6.01 -11.34
CA THR A 8 11.41 4.71 -10.73
C THR A 8 10.76 4.90 -9.35
N LEU A 9 11.36 5.73 -8.48
CA LEU A 9 10.80 6.05 -7.17
C LEU A 9 9.39 6.68 -7.25
N VAL A 10 9.18 7.63 -8.16
CA VAL A 10 7.86 8.27 -8.37
C VAL A 10 6.84 7.25 -8.85
N SER A 11 7.19 6.46 -9.88
CA SER A 11 6.30 5.43 -10.42
C SER A 11 5.90 4.41 -9.36
N GLN A 12 6.86 3.96 -8.54
CA GLN A 12 6.62 2.98 -7.48
C GLN A 12 5.75 3.56 -6.35
N ARG A 13 5.94 4.83 -6.00
CA ARG A 13 5.03 5.56 -5.09
C ARG A 13 3.63 5.61 -5.66
N ASP A 14 3.47 6.03 -6.93
CA ASP A 14 2.16 6.21 -7.54
C ASP A 14 1.42 4.88 -7.70
N GLN A 15 2.13 3.80 -8.01
CA GLN A 15 1.58 2.43 -8.01
C GLN A 15 1.08 2.04 -6.62
N LEU A 16 1.90 2.25 -5.57
CA LEU A 16 1.53 1.92 -4.20
C LEU A 16 0.32 2.75 -3.73
N VAL A 17 0.31 4.05 -4.00
CA VAL A 17 -0.82 4.95 -3.69
C VAL A 17 -2.08 4.50 -4.43
N THR A 18 -1.99 4.12 -5.70
CA THR A 18 -3.13 3.63 -6.49
C THR A 18 -3.73 2.38 -5.85
N LEU A 19 -2.86 1.43 -5.43
CA LEU A 19 -3.30 0.23 -4.74
C LEU A 19 -3.94 0.55 -3.39
N MET A 20 -3.37 1.47 -2.60
CA MET A 20 -3.96 1.91 -1.32
C MET A 20 -5.34 2.56 -1.51
N GLN A 21 -5.50 3.41 -2.53
CA GLN A 21 -6.79 4.00 -2.87
C GLN A 21 -7.79 2.92 -3.27
N LYS A 22 -7.36 1.90 -4.02
CA LYS A 22 -8.21 0.76 -4.39
C LYS A 22 -8.63 -0.05 -3.16
N ALA A 23 -7.70 -0.38 -2.26
CA ALA A 23 -8.01 -1.06 -0.99
C ALA A 23 -9.04 -0.28 -0.17
N ARG A 24 -8.80 1.03 0.00
CA ARG A 24 -9.70 1.95 0.70
C ARG A 24 -11.11 1.93 0.10
N SER A 25 -11.22 2.07 -1.22
CA SER A 25 -12.50 2.01 -1.93
C SER A 25 -13.19 0.65 -1.80
N GLN A 26 -12.45 -0.45 -1.88
CA GLN A 26 -13.01 -1.79 -1.74
C GLN A 26 -13.58 -2.03 -0.34
N SER A 27 -12.87 -1.60 0.72
CA SER A 27 -13.38 -1.63 2.09
C SER A 27 -14.62 -0.74 2.29
N LEU A 28 -14.61 0.47 1.73
CA LEU A 28 -15.73 1.41 1.84
C LEU A 28 -16.99 0.89 1.14
N TYR A 29 -16.84 0.37 -0.08
CA TYR A 29 -17.94 -0.23 -0.85
C TYR A 29 -18.30 -1.64 -0.38
N ASN A 30 -17.65 -2.11 0.69
CA ASN A 30 -17.91 -3.39 1.28
C ASN A 30 -17.80 -4.56 0.28
N THR A 31 -16.81 -4.47 -0.61
CA THR A 31 -16.56 -5.49 -1.64
C THR A 31 -16.37 -6.84 -0.94
N ASN A 32 -17.06 -7.88 -1.40
CA ASN A 32 -17.00 -9.21 -0.79
C ASN A 32 -17.26 -9.25 0.74
N GLN A 33 -17.92 -8.23 1.30
CA GLN A 33 -18.19 -8.11 2.74
C GLN A 33 -16.95 -8.20 3.63
N ALA A 34 -15.84 -7.59 3.20
CA ALA A 34 -14.57 -7.71 3.91
C ALA A 34 -13.77 -6.42 3.99
N SER A 35 -12.86 -6.37 4.96
CA SER A 35 -11.75 -5.42 4.99
C SER A 35 -10.75 -5.74 3.88
N HIS A 36 -10.09 -4.72 3.38
CA HIS A 36 -9.05 -4.80 2.35
C HIS A 36 -7.83 -4.03 2.82
N GLY A 37 -6.67 -4.50 2.40
CA GLY A 37 -5.41 -3.90 2.78
C GLY A 37 -4.35 -4.06 1.71
N ILE A 38 -3.24 -3.38 1.93
CA ILE A 38 -2.02 -3.52 1.15
C ILE A 38 -0.95 -4.13 2.04
N TYR A 39 -0.26 -5.14 1.53
CA TYR A 39 0.96 -5.68 2.09
C TYR A 39 2.14 -5.39 1.17
N ILE A 40 3.26 -5.00 1.76
CA ILE A 40 4.49 -4.69 1.06
C ILE A 40 5.49 -5.80 1.32
N ALA A 41 5.63 -6.66 0.31
CA ALA A 41 6.61 -7.74 0.30
C ALA A 41 7.96 -7.23 -0.25
N PRO A 42 9.06 -8.02 -0.09
CA PRO A 42 10.38 -7.63 -0.58
C PRO A 42 10.44 -7.33 -2.08
N THR A 43 9.57 -7.91 -2.91
CA THR A 43 9.59 -7.70 -4.38
C THR A 43 8.22 -7.39 -4.96
N GLN A 44 7.19 -7.20 -4.12
CA GLN A 44 5.81 -7.08 -4.57
C GLN A 44 5.00 -6.17 -3.67
N PHE A 45 4.04 -5.46 -4.24
CA PHE A 45 2.89 -4.89 -3.54
C PHE A 45 1.70 -5.81 -3.74
N ILE A 46 1.02 -6.16 -2.65
CA ILE A 46 -0.09 -7.10 -2.68
C ILE A 46 -1.31 -6.41 -2.11
N LEU A 47 -2.30 -6.14 -2.96
CA LEU A 47 -3.65 -5.82 -2.52
C LEU A 47 -4.33 -7.13 -2.12
N PHE A 48 -4.87 -7.17 -0.91
CA PHE A 48 -5.50 -8.35 -0.37
C PHE A 48 -6.82 -8.04 0.31
N GLN A 49 -7.63 -9.08 0.48
CA GLN A 49 -8.86 -9.06 1.27
C GLN A 49 -8.65 -9.83 2.57
N GLY A 50 -8.95 -9.22 3.72
CA GLY A 50 -8.79 -9.81 5.05
C GLY A 50 -8.56 -8.78 6.15
N GLY A 51 -8.66 -9.22 7.41
CA GLY A 51 -8.33 -8.38 8.57
C GLY A 51 -6.83 -8.14 8.75
N SER A 52 -6.01 -8.98 8.12
CA SER A 52 -4.57 -8.81 7.94
C SER A 52 -4.07 -9.69 6.82
N TYR A 53 -2.84 -9.48 6.36
CA TYR A 53 -2.20 -10.26 5.32
C TYR A 53 -2.04 -11.73 5.72
N LEU A 54 -1.86 -12.00 7.02
CA LEU A 54 -1.80 -13.36 7.56
C LEU A 54 -3.15 -14.07 7.53
N THR A 55 -4.25 -13.33 7.68
CA THR A 55 -5.62 -13.86 7.70
C THR A 55 -6.37 -13.61 6.39
N ARG A 56 -5.65 -13.23 5.33
CA ARG A 56 -6.21 -12.89 4.03
C ARG A 56 -6.79 -14.09 3.31
N THR A 57 -7.61 -13.81 2.31
CA THR A 57 -8.11 -14.80 1.34
C THR A 57 -7.27 -14.76 0.06
N PRO A 58 -6.30 -15.67 -0.15
CA PRO A 58 -5.29 -15.52 -1.20
C PRO A 58 -5.83 -15.53 -2.63
N SER A 59 -7.04 -16.07 -2.86
CA SER A 59 -7.68 -16.09 -4.18
C SER A 59 -8.08 -14.71 -4.69
N TYR A 60 -8.09 -13.69 -3.82
CA TYR A 60 -8.41 -12.30 -4.17
C TYR A 60 -7.17 -11.40 -4.19
N ASP A 61 -5.97 -11.96 -4.02
CA ASP A 61 -4.74 -11.19 -4.04
C ASP A 61 -4.50 -10.60 -5.44
N GLU A 62 -4.27 -9.29 -5.50
CA GLU A 62 -3.76 -8.62 -6.70
C GLU A 62 -2.30 -8.22 -6.44
N VAL A 63 -1.41 -8.80 -7.24
CA VAL A 63 0.04 -8.67 -7.07
C VAL A 63 0.59 -7.74 -8.13
N VAL A 64 1.32 -6.71 -7.68
CA VAL A 64 2.07 -5.80 -8.53
C VAL A 64 3.55 -5.93 -8.20
N GLU A 65 4.39 -6.12 -9.21
CA GLU A 65 5.83 -6.20 -9.02
C GLU A 65 6.40 -4.86 -8.54
N ARG A 66 7.29 -4.96 -7.56
CA ARG A 66 8.00 -3.83 -6.97
C ARG A 66 9.45 -3.89 -7.41
N ASP A 67 9.99 -2.75 -7.83
CA ASP A 67 11.39 -2.69 -8.23
C ASP A 67 12.31 -2.96 -7.01
N PRO A 68 13.22 -3.95 -7.07
CA PRO A 68 14.11 -4.30 -5.97
C PRO A 68 15.10 -3.18 -5.62
N VAL A 69 15.31 -2.19 -6.50
CA VAL A 69 16.14 -1.00 -6.21
C VAL A 69 15.52 -0.10 -5.15
N ILE A 70 14.19 -0.16 -4.99
CA ILE A 70 13.48 0.62 -3.97
C ILE A 70 13.70 -0.07 -2.62
N VAL A 71 14.05 0.70 -1.60
CA VAL A 71 14.08 0.26 -0.20
C VAL A 71 12.80 0.73 0.46
N VAL A 72 12.10 -0.18 1.15
CA VAL A 72 10.90 0.15 1.92
C VAL A 72 11.20 0.07 3.41
N SER A 73 10.74 1.06 4.16
CA SER A 73 10.82 1.07 5.63
C SER A 73 9.53 1.61 6.25
N GLY A 74 9.39 1.43 7.58
CA GLY A 74 8.17 1.74 8.32
C GLY A 74 7.27 0.52 8.42
N HIS A 75 5.97 0.72 8.25
CA HIS A 75 5.00 -0.38 8.25
C HIS A 75 5.08 -1.17 6.94
N SER A 76 4.83 -2.47 7.00
CA SER A 76 4.73 -3.34 5.82
C SER A 76 3.28 -3.62 5.42
N GLU A 77 2.32 -3.08 6.16
CA GLU A 77 0.89 -3.38 5.99
C GLU A 77 0.03 -2.17 6.34
N ALA A 78 -1.06 -1.99 5.58
CA ALA A 78 -2.14 -1.08 5.91
C ALA A 78 -3.48 -1.76 5.61
N VAL A 79 -4.37 -1.86 6.61
CA VAL A 79 -5.69 -2.49 6.45
C VAL A 79 -6.78 -1.45 6.73
N PHE A 80 -7.66 -1.26 5.75
CA PHE A 80 -8.82 -0.39 5.86
C PHE A 80 -10.00 -1.19 6.39
N GLU A 81 -10.60 -0.71 7.48
CA GLU A 81 -11.79 -1.30 8.07
C GLU A 81 -12.98 -1.29 7.10
N GLN A 82 -13.73 -2.39 7.13
CA GLN A 82 -14.97 -2.57 6.38
C GLN A 82 -15.98 -1.44 6.67
N LEU A 83 -16.74 -1.00 5.66
CA LEU A 83 -17.83 0.00 5.72
C LEU A 83 -17.43 1.45 6.01
N ASN A 84 -16.26 1.72 6.57
CA ASN A 84 -15.83 3.07 6.93
C ASN A 84 -14.47 3.47 6.33
N ALA A 85 -13.69 2.49 5.86
CA ALA A 85 -12.34 2.65 5.34
C ALA A 85 -11.40 3.45 6.27
N LYS A 86 -11.58 3.29 7.58
CA LYS A 86 -10.69 3.84 8.61
C LYS A 86 -9.53 2.89 8.89
N LEU A 87 -8.53 3.41 9.57
CA LEU A 87 -7.44 2.60 10.13
C LEU A 87 -7.51 2.65 11.66
N PRO A 88 -7.29 1.51 12.36
CA PRO A 88 -7.24 1.50 13.82
C PRO A 88 -6.01 2.24 14.37
N THR A 89 -4.93 2.33 13.59
CA THR A 89 -3.71 3.07 13.92
C THR A 89 -3.13 3.72 12.67
N PRO A 90 -2.57 4.95 12.75
CA PRO A 90 -1.89 5.56 11.61
C PRO A 90 -0.77 4.68 11.06
N VAL A 91 -0.64 4.65 9.74
CA VAL A 91 0.40 3.91 9.04
C VAL A 91 1.33 4.88 8.33
N SER A 92 2.63 4.63 8.42
CA SER A 92 3.67 5.36 7.69
C SER A 92 4.59 4.39 6.98
N ILE A 93 4.76 4.62 5.68
CA ILE A 93 5.58 3.82 4.77
C ILE A 93 6.53 4.78 4.05
N THR A 94 7.81 4.46 4.02
CA THR A 94 8.81 5.24 3.29
C THR A 94 9.42 4.40 2.18
N LEU A 95 9.37 4.93 0.97
CA LEU A 95 10.08 4.41 -0.20
C LEU A 95 11.36 5.23 -0.39
N ALA A 96 12.49 4.57 -0.54
CA ALA A 96 13.78 5.21 -0.75
C ALA A 96 14.53 4.61 -1.93
N GLN A 97 15.27 5.45 -2.64
CA GLN A 97 16.22 5.06 -3.68
C GLN A 97 17.40 6.02 -3.62
N ASP A 98 18.61 5.48 -3.41
CA ASP A 98 19.84 6.25 -3.22
C ASP A 98 19.68 7.35 -2.15
N SER A 99 19.76 8.62 -2.54
CA SER A 99 19.63 9.80 -1.65
C SER A 99 18.23 10.41 -1.61
N ARG A 100 17.24 9.78 -2.26
CA ARG A 100 15.85 10.27 -2.34
C ARG A 100 14.92 9.36 -1.56
N SER A 101 13.97 9.96 -0.87
CA SER A 101 12.92 9.25 -0.16
C SER A 101 11.57 9.96 -0.31
N MET A 102 10.50 9.17 -0.31
CA MET A 102 9.11 9.62 -0.30
C MET A 102 8.36 8.85 0.77
N SER A 103 7.60 9.56 1.60
CA SER A 103 6.82 8.96 2.66
C SER A 103 5.34 9.05 2.32
N ILE A 104 4.63 7.95 2.53
CA ILE A 104 3.19 7.84 2.43
C ILE A 104 2.66 7.66 3.85
N ILE A 105 1.75 8.54 4.27
CA ILE A 105 1.11 8.50 5.58
C ILE A 105 -0.37 8.26 5.37
N ILE A 106 -0.92 7.32 6.15
CA ILE A 106 -2.36 7.06 6.23
C ILE A 106 -2.79 7.37 7.66
N ASN A 107 -3.68 8.33 7.84
CA ASN A 107 -4.24 8.66 9.15
C ASN A 107 -5.39 7.72 9.53
N GLU A 108 -5.92 7.87 10.75
CA GLU A 108 -7.01 7.04 11.28
C GLU A 108 -8.32 7.17 10.46
N GLU A 109 -8.51 8.30 9.79
CA GLU A 109 -9.66 8.54 8.91
C GLU A 109 -9.46 7.93 7.49
N GLY A 110 -8.38 7.18 7.29
CA GLY A 110 -8.06 6.55 6.01
C GLY A 110 -7.66 7.54 4.92
N ALA A 111 -7.24 8.76 5.28
CA ALA A 111 -6.71 9.73 4.33
C ALA A 111 -5.26 9.38 3.98
N ILE A 112 -4.97 9.24 2.68
CA ILE A 112 -3.64 8.89 2.15
C ILE A 112 -2.92 10.17 1.72
N ILE A 113 -1.74 10.44 2.29
CA ILE A 113 -0.94 11.67 2.14
C ILE A 113 0.46 11.28 1.64
N PHE A 114 0.96 11.88 0.54
CA PHE A 114 2.19 11.45 -0.16
C PHE A 114 2.82 12.55 -1.04
#